data_AF-A0A9D5ZWZ8-F1
#
_entry.id   AF-A0A9D5ZWZ8-F1
#
_cell.length_a   1.000
_cell.length_b   1.000
_cell.length_c   1.000
_cell.angle_alpha   90.00
_cell.angle_beta   90.00
_cell.angle_gamma   90.00
#
_symmetry.space_group_name_H-M   'P 1'
#
loop_
_entity.id
_entity.type
_entity.pdbx_description
1 polymer ?
#
loop_
_entity_poly.entity_id
_entity_poly.type
_entity_poly.pdbx_seq_one_letter_code
_entity_poly.pdbx_strand_id
1 'polypeptide(L)' 'MRFVEYIRREGYQLFCGAVDAQVYSYFDCANPRKAIWYYKRGSYQCVGCREQCETDSPIGFQMFLDLME' A
#
# COMPACT_ATOMS: atom_id res chain seq x y z
N MET A 1 -10.21 16.03 7.75
CA MET A 1 -8.89 15.39 7.71
C MET A 1 -8.87 14.47 6.50
N ARG A 2 -7.89 14.60 5.61
CA ARG A 2 -7.77 13.71 4.44
C ARG A 2 -7.18 12.38 4.91
N PHE A 3 -7.64 11.25 4.38
CA PHE A 3 -7.20 9.93 4.83
C PHE A 3 -5.66 9.78 4.83
N VAL A 4 -5.00 10.27 3.78
CA VAL A 4 -3.52 10.28 3.68
C VAL A 4 -2.83 10.98 4.86
N GLU A 5 -3.42 12.04 5.41
CA GLU A 5 -2.87 12.74 6.59
C GLU A 5 -2.97 11.89 7.86
N TYR A 6 -4.06 11.11 7.99
CA TYR A 6 -4.28 10.21 9.10
C TYR A 6 -3.24 9.09 9.12
N ILE A 7 -3.10 8.34 8.03
CA ILE A 7 -2.15 7.21 7.96
C ILE A 7 -0.69 7.65 8.11
N ARG A 8 -0.31 8.84 7.61
CA ARG A 8 1.02 9.39 7.87
C ARG A 8 1.27 9.64 9.37
N ARG A 9 0.24 10.07 10.12
CA ARG A 9 0.33 10.24 11.58
C ARG A 9 0.40 8.90 12.31
N GLU A 10 -0.24 7.87 11.77
CA GLU A 10 -0.17 6.48 12.28
C GLU A 10 1.17 5.78 11.96
N GLY A 11 2.14 6.49 11.37
CA GLY A 11 3.48 5.97 11.11
C GLY A 11 3.64 5.23 9.79
N TYR A 12 2.65 5.29 8.89
CA TYR A 12 2.83 4.73 7.56
C TYR A 12 3.72 5.63 6.68
N GLN A 13 4.61 5.00 5.94
CA GLN A 13 5.47 5.61 4.94
C GLN A 13 5.05 5.17 3.54
N LEU A 14 5.41 5.93 2.51
CA LEU A 14 5.11 5.53 1.14
C LEU A 14 5.82 4.21 0.83
N PHE A 15 5.09 3.22 0.32
CA PHE A 15 5.68 1.95 -0.07
C PHE A 15 6.45 2.13 -1.38
N CYS A 16 7.77 1.97 -1.32
CA CYS A 16 8.66 2.05 -2.48
C CYS A 16 9.02 0.63 -2.93
N GLY A 17 8.25 0.10 -3.88
CA GLY A 17 8.44 -1.26 -4.36
C GLY A 17 7.52 -1.60 -5.53
N ALA A 18 7.62 -2.84 -5.98
CA ALA A 18 6.68 -3.45 -6.91
C ALA A 18 5.54 -4.12 -6.14
N VAL A 19 4.33 -4.01 -6.67
CA VAL A 19 3.14 -4.72 -6.17
C VAL A 19 2.61 -5.61 -7.29
N ASP A 20 2.53 -6.90 -7.01
CA ASP A 20 2.08 -7.92 -7.96
C ASP A 20 0.59 -7.76 -8.30
N ALA A 21 0.24 -8.13 -9.53
CA ALA A 21 -1.13 -8.06 -10.03
C ALA A 21 -2.14 -8.81 -9.13
N GLN A 22 -1.72 -9.91 -8.50
CA GLN A 22 -2.57 -10.73 -7.64
C GLN A 22 -3.12 -9.97 -6.43
N VAL A 23 -2.39 -8.97 -5.92
CA VAL A 23 -2.84 -8.14 -4.78
C VAL A 23 -4.08 -7.36 -5.16
N TYR A 24 -4.11 -6.82 -6.38
CA TYR A 24 -5.26 -6.07 -6.88
C TYR A 24 -6.46 -6.98 -7.15
N SER A 25 -6.21 -8.19 -7.65
CA SER A 25 -7.27 -9.20 -7.84
C SER A 25 -7.88 -9.64 -6.51
N TYR A 26 -7.07 -9.81 -5.46
CA TYR A 26 -7.55 -10.17 -4.12
C TYR A 26 -8.54 -9.15 -3.55
N PHE A 27 -8.32 -7.86 -3.82
CA PHE A 27 -9.18 -6.77 -3.37
C PHE A 27 -10.29 -6.38 -4.38
N ASP A 28 -10.48 -7.15 -5.46
CA ASP A 28 -11.40 -6.82 -6.55
C ASP A 28 -11.19 -5.37 -7.07
N CYS A 29 -9.93 -4.93 -7.17
CA CYS A 29 -9.60 -3.55 -7.46
C CYS A 29 -9.94 -3.18 -8.92
N ALA A 30 -10.95 -2.31 -9.09
CA ALA A 30 -11.41 -1.89 -10.42
C ALA A 30 -10.40 -1.02 -11.20
N ASN A 31 -9.44 -0.37 -10.51
CA ASN A 31 -8.46 0.49 -11.18
C ASN A 31 -7.06 0.46 -10.51
N PRO A 32 -6.27 -0.61 -10.75
CA PRO A 32 -4.94 -0.78 -10.17
C PRO A 32 -3.98 0.38 -10.44
N ARG A 33 -4.14 1.10 -11.56
CA ARG A 33 -3.29 2.24 -11.94
C ARG A 33 -3.42 3.44 -10.98
N LYS A 34 -4.48 3.51 -10.19
CA LYS A 34 -4.66 4.54 -9.17
C LYS A 34 -4.15 4.11 -7.79
N ALA A 35 -3.75 2.86 -7.64
CA ALA A 35 -3.31 2.35 -6.35
C ALA A 35 -2.04 3.05 -5.90
N ILE A 36 -2.04 3.48 -4.64
CA ILE A 36 -0.90 4.08 -3.97
C ILE A 36 -0.82 3.38 -2.62
N TRP A 37 0.26 2.63 -2.41
CA TRP A 37 0.45 1.85 -1.20
C TRP A 37 1.35 2.58 -0.21
N TYR A 38 0.99 2.45 1.05
CA TYR A 38 1.72 2.90 2.20
C TYR A 38 2.05 1.69 3.07
N TYR A 39 3.19 1.71 3.76
CA TYR A 39 3.66 0.62 4.61
C TYR A 39 4.00 1.13 6.01
N LYS A 40 3.56 0.38 7.02
CA LYS A 40 4.15 0.36 8.36
C LYS A 40 4.48 -1.10 8.68
N ARG A 41 5.36 -1.36 9.63
CA ARG A 41 5.75 -2.74 9.98
C ARG A 41 4.52 -3.62 10.21
N GLY A 42 4.30 -4.60 9.32
CA GLY A 42 3.19 -5.54 9.39
C GLY A 42 1.85 -5.06 8.80
N SER A 43 1.81 -3.95 8.06
CA SER A 43 0.59 -3.50 7.37
C SER A 43 0.88 -2.67 6.14
N TYR A 44 0.16 -2.97 5.06
CA TYR A 44 0.12 -2.26 3.80
C TYR A 44 -1.26 -1.63 3.63
N GLN A 45 -1.29 -0.31 3.44
CA GLN A 45 -2.51 0.47 3.29
C GLN A 45 -2.56 1.14 1.92
N CYS A 46 -3.57 0.83 1.12
CA CYS A 46 -3.84 1.52 -0.14
C CYS A 46 -4.66 2.79 0.12
N VAL A 47 -4.33 3.86 -0.60
CA VAL A 47 -5.05 5.16 -0.58
C VAL A 47 -5.60 5.56 -1.94
N GLY A 48 -5.47 4.68 -2.93
CA GLY A 48 -5.85 4.94 -4.32
C GLY A 48 -7.33 4.80 -4.62
N CYS A 49 -8.08 4.15 -3.73
CA CYS A 49 -9.50 3.88 -3.86
C CYS A 49 -10.27 4.36 -2.61
N ARG A 50 -11.60 4.37 -2.68
CA ARG A 50 -12.46 4.82 -1.58
C ARG A 50 -12.50 3.79 -0.44
N GLU A 51 -12.32 2.53 -0.80
CA GLU A 51 -12.39 1.35 0.07
C GLU A 51 -11.21 1.29 1.02
N GLN A 52 -10.11 1.98 0.71
CA GLN A 52 -8.92 2.06 1.56
C GLN A 52 -8.46 0.66 1.99
N CYS A 53 -8.16 -0.18 1.00
CA CYS A 53 -7.77 -1.58 1.23
C CYS A 53 -6.54 -1.70 2.13
N GLU A 54 -6.57 -2.61 3.09
CA GLU A 54 -5.46 -2.89 4.01
C GLU A 54 -5.15 -4.40 4.05
N THR A 55 -3.87 -4.76 4.10
CA THR A 55 -3.42 -6.14 4.36
C THR A 55 -2.16 -6.17 5.20
N ASP A 56 -2.04 -7.16 6.07
CA ASP A 56 -0.82 -7.50 6.80
C ASP A 56 0.08 -8.49 6.04
N SER A 57 -0.44 -9.07 4.96
CA SER A 57 0.28 -10.06 4.16
C SER A 57 1.36 -9.38 3.30
N PRO A 58 2.63 -9.85 3.37
CA PRO A 58 3.67 -9.38 2.47
C PRO A 58 3.60 -10.01 1.07
N ILE A 59 2.69 -10.95 0.83
CA ILE A 59 2.60 -11.67 -0.46
C ILE A 59 2.26 -10.68 -1.57
N GLY A 60 3.08 -10.68 -2.63
CA GLY A 60 2.92 -9.77 -3.76
C GLY A 60 3.47 -8.37 -3.53
N PHE A 61 4.12 -8.09 -2.39
CA PHE A 61 4.83 -6.84 -2.14
C PHE A 61 6.34 -7.08 -2.18
N GLN A 62 7.05 -6.37 -3.05
CA GLN A 62 8.50 -6.45 -3.16
C GLN A 62 9.10 -5.05 -3.02
N MET A 63 9.75 -4.77 -1.89
CA MET A 63 10.48 -3.51 -1.68
C MET A 63 11.70 -3.44 -2.58
N PHE A 64 12.02 -2.25 -3.08
CA PHE A 64 13.29 -2.01 -3.75
C PHE A 64 14.41 -1.94 -2.70
N LEU A 65 15.54 -2.59 -2.98
CA LEU A 65 16.67 -2.67 -2.05
C LEU A 65 17.44 -1.34 -1.92
N ASP A 66 17.29 -0.42 -2.89
CA ASP A 66 18.11 0.79 -3.02
C ASP A 66 17.65 1.99 -2.15
N LEU A 67 16.90 1.74 -1.08
CA LEU A 67 16.41 2.79 -0.16
C LEU A 67 16.66 2.49 1.32
N MET A 68 17.51 1.51 1.64
CA MET A 68 18.00 1.31 3.00
C MET A 68 19.35 2.02 3.20
N GLU A 69 19.30 3.34 3.44
CA GLU A 69 20.33 4.07 4.19
C GLU A 69 19.76 4.53 5.54
#